data_AF-A0A955MSW4-F1
#
_entry.id   AF-A0A955MSW4-F1
#
_cell.length_a   1.000
_cell.length_b   1.000
_cell.length_c   1.000
_cell.angle_alpha   90.00
_cell.angle_beta   90.00
_cell.angle_gamma   90.00
#
_symmetry.space_group_name_H-M   'P 1'
#
loop_
_entity.id
_entity.type
_entity.pdbx_description
1 polymer ?
#
loop_
_entity_poly.entity_id
_entity_poly.type
_entity_poly.pdbx_seq_one_letter_code
_entity_poly.pdbx_strand_id
1 'polypeptide(L)'
;MAIYLFRHGEAFQIGEIPGLHSDDQRPLTPKGEKVTINVCEGLKALGVGCDEIWHSPLVRAVETARIVGGEMNCDRLVVQEGLADETEGEALFDSLSKV
;
A
#
# COMPACT_ATOMS: atom_id res chain seq x y z
N MET A 1 11.21 1.13 -17.16
CA MET A 1 10.67 1.17 -15.79
C MET A 1 9.21 0.76 -15.84
N ALA A 2 8.77 -0.11 -14.95
CA ALA A 2 7.36 -0.49 -14.81
C ALA A 2 6.82 0.14 -13.52
N ILE A 3 5.61 0.71 -13.58
CA ILE A 3 4.92 1.25 -12.41
C ILE A 3 3.66 0.42 -12.20
N TYR A 4 3.51 -0.11 -10.99
CA TYR A 4 2.35 -0.89 -10.58
C TYR A 4 1.55 -0.07 -9.58
N LEU A 5 0.28 0.18 -9.87
CA LEU A 5 -0.64 0.84 -8.94
C LEU A 5 -1.34 -0.23 -8.11
N PHE A 6 -1.09 -0.21 -6.81
CA PHE A 6 -1.64 -1.17 -5.86
C PHE A 6 -2.56 -0.44 -4.87
N ARG A 7 -3.86 -0.72 -4.91
CA ARG A 7 -4.79 -0.19 -3.90
C ARG A 7 -4.60 -0.94 -2.59
N HIS A 8 -4.64 -0.22 -1.47
CA HIS A 8 -4.60 -0.82 -0.13
C HIS A 8 -5.59 -1.99 0.01
N GLY A 9 -5.25 -2.96 0.86
CA GLY A 9 -6.13 -4.08 1.20
C GLY A 9 -7.43 -3.63 1.88
N GLU A 10 -8.39 -4.55 2.02
CA GLU A 10 -9.64 -4.29 2.73
C GLU A 10 -9.36 -3.88 4.19
N ALA A 11 -9.94 -2.76 4.62
CA ALA A 11 -9.74 -2.18 5.94
C ALA A 11 -11.06 -2.02 6.69
N PHE A 12 -11.02 -2.15 8.02
CA PHE A 12 -12.19 -1.98 8.88
C PHE A 12 -12.87 -0.65 8.63
N GLN A 13 -14.20 -0.60 8.72
CA GLN A 13 -14.95 0.66 8.72
C GLN A 13 -14.90 1.31 10.11
N ILE A 14 -15.09 2.64 10.16
CA ILE A 14 -15.19 3.36 11.44
C ILE A 14 -16.32 2.75 12.27
N GLY A 15 -16.04 2.45 13.55
CA GLY A 15 -16.98 1.81 14.47
C GLY A 15 -17.12 0.30 14.33
N GLU A 16 -16.42 -0.36 13.38
CA GLU A 16 -16.46 -1.82 13.24
C GLU A 16 -15.66 -2.54 14.35
N ILE A 17 -14.62 -1.89 14.88
CA ILE A 17 -13.83 -2.36 16.03
C ILE A 17 -13.77 -1.31 17.14
N PRO A 18 -13.63 -1.72 18.43
CA PRO A 18 -13.53 -0.78 19.55
C PRO A 18 -12.35 0.19 19.40
N GLY A 19 -12.59 1.47 19.65
CA GLY A 19 -11.56 2.52 19.63
C GLY A 19 -11.23 3.07 18.24
N LEU A 20 -11.84 2.56 17.15
CA LEU A 20 -11.61 3.07 15.80
C LEU A 20 -12.56 4.22 15.48
N HIS A 21 -12.04 5.45 15.57
CA HIS A 21 -12.80 6.69 15.40
C HIS A 21 -12.37 7.57 14.22
N SER A 22 -11.24 7.26 13.58
CA SER A 22 -10.65 8.07 12.52
C SER A 22 -10.35 7.24 11.27
N ASP A 23 -10.51 7.84 10.08
CA ASP A 23 -10.33 7.13 8.80
C ASP A 23 -8.86 6.76 8.53
N ASP A 24 -7.95 7.66 8.86
CA ASP A 24 -6.51 7.50 8.70
C ASP A 24 -5.93 6.35 9.53
N GLN A 25 -6.57 6.03 10.65
CA GLN A 25 -6.18 4.98 11.58
C GLN A 25 -6.78 3.61 11.29
N ARG A 26 -7.59 3.46 10.22
CA ARG A 26 -8.24 2.20 9.88
C ARG A 26 -7.20 1.13 9.50
N PRO A 27 -7.06 0.05 10.27
CA PRO A 27 -6.18 -1.06 9.92
C PRO A 27 -6.86 -2.00 8.92
N LEU A 28 -6.07 -2.85 8.29
CA LEU A 28 -6.54 -3.94 7.44
C LEU A 28 -7.42 -4.91 8.25
N THR A 29 -8.41 -5.49 7.58
CA THR A 29 -9.12 -6.66 8.13
C THR A 29 -8.24 -7.90 7.94
N PRO A 30 -8.40 -8.96 8.74
CA PRO A 30 -7.71 -10.24 8.50
C PRO A 30 -7.96 -10.80 7.08
N LYS A 31 -9.15 -10.50 6.53
CA LYS A 31 -9.49 -10.84 5.14
C LYS A 31 -8.70 -9.97 4.16
N GLY A 32 -8.57 -8.67 4.41
CA GLY A 32 -7.76 -7.75 3.63
C GLY A 32 -6.29 -8.17 3.57
N GLU A 33 -5.70 -8.52 4.70
CA GLU A 33 -4.32 -9.04 4.77
C GLU A 33 -4.17 -10.30 3.90
N LYS A 34 -5.06 -11.29 4.08
CA LYS A 34 -5.04 -12.54 3.31
C LYS A 34 -5.18 -12.30 1.80
N VAL A 35 -6.08 -11.42 1.39
CA VAL A 35 -6.25 -11.08 -0.02
C VAL A 35 -5.00 -10.41 -0.58
N THR A 36 -4.36 -9.50 0.16
CA THR A 36 -3.09 -8.87 -0.24
C THR A 36 -2.00 -9.91 -0.47
N ILE A 37 -1.85 -10.87 0.44
CA ILE A 37 -0.88 -11.98 0.29
C ILE A 37 -1.15 -12.77 -1.00
N ASN A 38 -2.39 -13.20 -1.23
CA ASN A 38 -2.76 -13.96 -2.43
C ASN A 38 -2.49 -13.18 -3.73
N VAL A 39 -2.69 -11.85 -3.72
CA VAL A 39 -2.35 -11.02 -4.87
C VAL A 39 -0.84 -11.03 -5.11
N CYS A 40 -0.01 -10.94 -4.06
CA CYS A 40 1.44 -11.01 -4.18
C CYS A 40 1.92 -12.36 -4.72
N GLU A 41 1.30 -13.47 -4.31
CA GLU A 41 1.55 -14.79 -4.89
C GLU A 41 1.27 -14.82 -6.40
N GLY A 42 0.15 -14.22 -6.83
CA GLY A 42 -0.18 -14.07 -8.24
C GLY A 42 0.84 -13.23 -9.00
N LEU A 43 1.28 -12.10 -8.44
CA LEU A 43 2.31 -11.24 -9.03
C LEU A 43 3.65 -11.98 -9.18
N LYS A 44 4.05 -12.76 -8.17
CA LYS A 44 5.25 -13.63 -8.24
C LYS A 44 5.13 -14.67 -9.34
N ALA A 45 3.97 -15.32 -9.46
CA ALA A 45 3.72 -16.32 -10.52
C ALA A 45 3.78 -15.70 -11.93
N LEU A 46 3.45 -14.41 -12.06
CA LEU A 46 3.56 -13.64 -13.30
C LEU A 46 5.00 -13.12 -13.56
N GLY A 47 5.95 -13.36 -12.66
CA GLY A 47 7.33 -12.90 -12.79
C GLY A 47 7.50 -11.39 -12.54
N VAL A 48 6.58 -10.76 -11.81
CA VAL A 48 6.69 -9.35 -11.44
C VAL A 48 7.75 -9.18 -10.36
N GLY A 49 8.75 -8.32 -10.64
CA GLY A 49 9.73 -7.85 -9.67
C GLY A 49 9.33 -6.49 -9.08
N CYS A 50 9.84 -6.18 -7.89
CA CYS A 50 9.61 -4.91 -7.22
C CYS A 50 10.87 -4.45 -6.49
N ASP A 51 11.48 -3.38 -6.98
CA ASP A 51 12.71 -2.81 -6.39
C ASP A 51 12.40 -1.81 -5.27
N GLU A 52 11.23 -1.18 -5.32
CA GLU A 52 10.78 -0.15 -4.38
C GLU A 52 9.26 -0.08 -4.30
N ILE A 53 8.73 0.18 -3.10
CA ILE A 53 7.31 0.35 -2.84
C ILE A 53 7.07 1.73 -2.26
N TRP A 54 6.30 2.55 -2.97
CA TRP A 54 5.79 3.82 -2.46
C TRP A 54 4.40 3.63 -1.89
N HIS A 55 4.14 4.18 -0.72
CA HIS A 55 2.84 4.05 -0.08
C HIS A 55 2.39 5.33 0.63
N SER A 56 1.07 5.47 0.73
CA SER A 56 0.43 6.52 1.52
C SER A 56 0.73 6.36 3.02
N PRO A 57 0.80 7.45 3.81
CA PRO A 57 0.94 7.41 5.27
C PRO A 57 -0.25 6.78 6.01
N LEU A 58 -1.41 6.60 5.38
CA LEU A 58 -2.61 6.04 6.03
C LEU A 58 -2.37 4.58 6.47
N VAL A 59 -2.84 4.20 7.66
CA VAL A 59 -2.50 2.91 8.31
C VAL A 59 -2.73 1.71 7.40
N ARG A 60 -3.90 1.61 6.75
CA ARG A 60 -4.21 0.56 5.77
C ARG A 60 -3.21 0.44 4.62
N ALA A 61 -2.63 1.55 4.15
CA ALA A 61 -1.64 1.56 3.09
C ALA A 61 -0.27 1.14 3.61
N VAL A 62 0.12 1.60 4.81
CA VAL A 62 1.35 1.18 5.50
C VAL A 62 1.36 -0.34 5.73
N GLU A 63 0.26 -0.89 6.25
CA GLU A 63 0.12 -2.33 6.50
C GLU A 63 0.14 -3.13 5.19
N THR A 64 -0.53 -2.64 4.15
CA THR A 64 -0.46 -3.25 2.80
C THR A 64 0.97 -3.27 2.29
N ALA A 65 1.68 -2.14 2.36
CA ALA A 65 3.06 -2.03 1.87
C ALA A 65 4.02 -2.96 2.62
N ARG A 66 3.84 -3.15 3.93
CA ARG A 66 4.62 -4.12 4.71
C ARG A 66 4.39 -5.55 4.26
N ILE A 67 3.13 -5.94 4.02
CA ILE A 67 2.81 -7.28 3.50
C ILE A 67 3.41 -7.48 2.12
N VAL A 68 3.21 -6.52 1.20
CA VAL A 68 3.76 -6.60 -0.16
C VAL A 68 5.29 -6.64 -0.13
N GLY A 69 5.94 -5.81 0.69
CA GLY A 69 7.40 -5.82 0.84
C GLY A 69 7.93 -7.18 1.31
N GLY A 70 7.30 -7.78 2.32
CA GLY A 70 7.65 -9.12 2.77
C GLY A 70 7.45 -10.19 1.71
N GLU A 71 6.30 -10.17 1.01
CA GLU A 71 5.96 -11.18 0.01
C GLU A 71 6.79 -11.08 -1.27
N MET A 72 7.17 -9.86 -1.67
CA MET A 72 7.91 -9.57 -2.89
C MET A 72 9.43 -9.45 -2.65
N ASN A 73 9.90 -9.63 -1.41
CA ASN A 73 11.29 -9.42 -0.98
C ASN A 73 11.81 -8.01 -1.33
N CYS A 74 11.00 -6.99 -1.07
CA CYS A 74 11.34 -5.59 -1.26
C CYS A 74 11.44 -4.88 0.10
N ASP A 75 12.65 -4.52 0.49
CA ASP A 75 12.91 -3.84 1.76
C ASP A 75 12.76 -2.31 1.67
N ARG A 76 12.72 -1.76 0.45
CA ARG A 76 12.67 -0.32 0.23
C ARG A 76 11.22 0.18 0.21
N LEU A 77 10.69 0.42 1.41
CA LEU A 77 9.39 1.06 1.62
C LEU A 77 9.58 2.57 1.80
N VAL A 78 8.93 3.38 0.95
CA VAL A 78 9.02 4.85 1.00
C VAL A 78 7.64 5.44 1.20
N VAL A 79 7.51 6.26 2.24
CA VAL A 79 6.29 7.02 2.51
C VAL A 79 6.20 8.16 1.49
N GLN A 80 5.04 8.32 0.86
CA GLN A 80 4.73 9.43 -0.03
C GLN A 80 3.41 10.07 0.40
N GLU A 81 3.50 11.30 0.90
CA GLU A 81 2.34 12.08 1.36
C GLU A 81 1.34 12.33 0.22
N GLY A 82 1.83 12.59 -1.00
CA GLY A 82 0.99 12.78 -2.19
C GLY A 82 0.21 11.53 -2.65
N LEU A 83 0.39 10.37 -1.99
CA LEU A 83 -0.47 9.19 -2.17
C LEU A 83 -1.68 9.18 -1.21
N ALA A 84 -1.72 10.05 -0.19
CA ALA A 84 -2.88 10.22 0.69
C ALA A 84 -3.92 11.20 0.14
N ASP A 85 -3.49 12.21 -0.61
CA ASP A 85 -4.34 13.29 -1.10
C ASP A 85 -4.45 13.24 -2.63
N GLU A 86 -5.67 13.08 -3.14
CA GLU A 86 -5.97 13.03 -4.58
C GLU A 86 -5.61 14.34 -5.32
N THR A 87 -5.44 15.45 -4.58
CA THR A 87 -5.12 16.77 -5.15
C THR A 87 -3.62 17.00 -5.37
N GLU A 88 -2.75 16.14 -4.87
CA GLU A 88 -1.28 16.27 -4.97
C GLU A 88 -0.65 15.38 -6.06
N GLY A 89 -1.45 14.85 -6.98
CA GLY A 89 -0.98 13.92 -8.02
C GLY A 89 0.18 14.45 -8.88
N GLU A 90 0.24 15.75 -9.18
CA GLU A 90 1.37 16.34 -9.93
C GLU A 90 2.69 16.29 -9.15
N ALA A 91 2.67 16.50 -7.83
CA ALA A 91 3.86 16.43 -6.98
C ALA A 91 4.41 14.99 -6.87
N LEU A 92 3.54 13.99 -7.00
CA LEU A 92 3.95 12.58 -7.08
C LEU A 92 4.74 12.29 -8.37
N PHE A 93 4.28 12.82 -9.52
CA PHE A 93 4.99 12.65 -10.79
C PHE A 93 6.37 13.30 -10.79
N ASP A 94 6.49 14.50 -10.20
CA ASP A 94 7.78 15.16 -10.02
C ASP A 94 8.76 14.32 -9.20
N SER A 95 8.26 13.61 -8.20
CA SER A 95 9.06 12.70 -7.38
C SER A 95 9.53 11.48 -8.18
N LEU A 96 8.66 10.90 -9.01
CA LEU A 96 9.00 9.78 -9.90
C LEU A 96 10.06 10.16 -10.95
N SER A 97 10.05 11.42 -11.42
CA SER A 97 11.01 11.90 -12.44
C SER A 97 12.47 11.97 -11.97
N LYS A 98 12.70 11.82 -10.65
CA LYS A 98 14.01 11.96 -9.99
C LYS A 98 14.65 10.62 -9.61
N VAL A 99 13.98 9.51 -9.88
CA VAL A 99 14.45 8.13 -9.63
C VAL A 99 14.84 7.47 -10.94
#